data_AF-A0A7V6BZB3-F1
#
_entry.id   AF-A0A7V6BZB3-F1
#
_cell.length_a   1.000
_cell.length_b   1.000
_cell.length_c   1.000
_cell.angle_alpha   90.00
_cell.angle_beta   90.00
_cell.angle_gamma   90.00
#
_symmetry.space_group_name_H-M   'P 1'
#
loop_
_entity.id
_entity.type
_entity.pdbx_description
1 polymer ?
#
loop_
_entity_poly.entity_id
_entity_poly.type
_entity_poly.pdbx_seq_one_letter_code
_entity_poly.pdbx_strand_id
1 'polypeptide(L)'
;MPEEVQLIVDALDDKRAKDIVVLDLKEVSESLEYFIIASGESSLQINALEQNVKEHLKQNGHRVNGIEGPSQKWILMDYGFTV
;
A
#
# COMPACT_ATOMS: atom_id res chain seq x y z
N MET A 1 10.17 -0.61 12.15
CA MET A 1 9.14 -0.56 11.11
C MET A 1 8.20 -1.74 11.37
N PRO A 2 6.87 -1.54 11.41
CA PRO A 2 5.91 -2.61 11.64
C PRO A 2 5.96 -3.69 10.55
N GLU A 3 5.48 -4.89 10.86
CA GLU A 3 5.50 -6.03 9.94
C GLU A 3 4.64 -5.77 8.69
N GLU A 4 3.47 -5.16 8.88
CA GLU A 4 2.54 -4.78 7.83
C GLU A 4 3.17 -3.84 6.79
N VAL A 5 4.02 -2.90 7.22
CA VAL A 5 4.71 -1.97 6.31
C VAL A 5 5.70 -2.74 5.44
N GLN A 6 6.44 -3.68 6.02
CA GLN A 6 7.37 -4.51 5.25
C GLN A 6 6.62 -5.39 4.24
N LEU A 7 5.50 -6.00 4.64
CA LEU A 7 4.65 -6.80 3.74
C LEU A 7 4.12 -5.98 2.56
N ILE A 8 3.74 -4.73 2.78
CA ILE A 8 3.31 -3.83 1.70
C ILE A 8 4.47 -3.54 0.75
N VAL A 9 5.65 -3.19 1.29
CA VAL A 9 6.84 -2.90 0.47
C VAL A 9 7.25 -4.12 -0.36
N ASP A 10 7.28 -5.31 0.23
CA ASP A 10 7.63 -6.55 -0.46
C ASP A 10 6.61 -6.85 -1.58
N ALA A 11 5.31 -6.69 -1.29
CA ALA A 11 4.26 -6.89 -2.28
C ALA A 11 4.30 -5.86 -3.43
N LEU A 12 4.76 -4.64 -3.17
CA LEU A 12 4.99 -3.62 -4.20
C LEU A 12 6.22 -3.95 -5.05
N ASP A 13 7.31 -4.41 -4.43
CA ASP A 13 8.55 -4.80 -5.12
C ASP A 13 8.37 -6.04 -6.00
N ASP A 14 7.59 -7.02 -5.54
CA ASP A 14 7.20 -8.23 -6.30
C ASP A 14 6.58 -7.92 -7.68
N LYS A 15 5.86 -6.79 -7.77
CA LYS A 15 5.23 -6.31 -9.01
C LYS A 15 6.01 -5.16 -9.65
N ARG A 16 7.26 -4.95 -9.21
CA ARG A 16 8.20 -3.96 -9.74
C ARG A 16 7.64 -2.54 -9.72
N ALA A 17 6.99 -2.16 -8.61
CA ALA A 17 6.62 -0.77 -8.40
C ALA A 17 7.84 0.16 -8.50
N LYS A 18 7.58 1.40 -8.89
CA LYS A 18 8.56 2.48 -8.93
C LYS A 18 8.38 3.39 -7.73
N ASP A 19 9.49 4.01 -7.33
CA ASP A 19 9.49 5.09 -6.34
C ASP A 19 8.72 4.73 -5.07
N ILE A 20 8.97 3.53 -4.52
CA ILE A 20 8.38 3.10 -3.26
C ILE A 20 8.98 3.97 -2.15
N VAL A 21 8.14 4.78 -1.52
CA VAL A 21 8.51 5.67 -0.43
C VAL A 21 7.63 5.35 0.77
N VAL A 22 8.27 5.11 1.91
CA VAL A 22 7.60 4.95 3.21
C VAL A 22 7.82 6.23 4.01
N LEU A 23 6.73 6.91 4.35
CA LEU A 23 6.74 8.07 5.23
C LEU A 23 6.35 7.64 6.65
N ASP A 24 7.20 7.92 7.63
CA ASP A 24 6.86 7.81 9.05
C ASP A 24 6.16 9.10 9.48
N LEU A 25 4.89 8.98 9.88
CA LEU A 25 4.02 10.11 10.22
C LEU A 25 3.69 10.19 11.72
N LYS A 26 4.24 9.32 12.57
CA LYS A 26 3.90 9.27 14.00
C LYS A 26 4.15 10.58 14.76
N GLU A 27 5.06 11.43 14.29
CA GLU A 27 5.36 12.72 14.92
C GLU A 27 4.42 13.86 14.48
N VAL A 28 3.68 13.66 13.38
CA VAL A 28 2.87 14.71 12.75
C VAL A 28 1.39 14.34 12.62
N SER A 29 1.02 13.09 12.94
CA SER A 29 -0.34 12.57 12.86
C SER A 29 -0.64 11.65 14.05
N GLU A 30 -1.81 11.85 14.67
CA GLU A 30 -2.28 11.00 15.79
C GLU A 30 -3.01 9.74 15.31
N SER A 31 -3.47 9.71 14.05
CA SER A 31 -4.33 8.64 13.52
C SER A 31 -3.70 7.82 12.40
N LEU A 32 -2.62 8.32 11.77
CA LEU A 32 -1.94 7.67 10.66
C LEU A 32 -0.45 7.56 10.99
N GLU A 33 0.05 6.34 11.14
CA GLU A 33 1.43 6.10 11.54
C GLU A 33 2.38 6.04 10.34
N TYR A 34 1.93 5.47 9.22
CA TYR A 34 2.73 5.33 8.00
C TYR A 34 1.92 5.66 6.75
N PHE A 35 2.59 6.24 5.77
CA PHE A 35 2.03 6.48 4.43
C PHE A 35 2.98 5.95 3.37
N ILE A 36 2.52 5.00 2.56
CA ILE A 36 3.33 4.30 1.56
C ILE A 36 2.90 4.76 0.17
N ILE A 37 3.81 5.37 -0.57
CA ILE A 37 3.58 5.86 -1.92
C ILE A 37 4.38 5.00 -2.89
N ALA A 38 3.75 4.55 -3.97
CA ALA A 38 4.41 3.82 -5.04
C ALA A 38 3.74 4.12 -6.38
N SER A 39 4.50 3.94 -7.47
CA SER A 39 4.06 4.22 -8.84
C SER A 39 4.05 2.95 -9.69
N GLY A 40 3.02 2.80 -10.53
CA GLY A 40 2.98 1.83 -11.62
C GLY A 40 3.09 2.52 -12.98
N GLU A 41 3.74 1.88 -13.94
CA GLU A 41 3.98 2.41 -15.30
C GLU A 41 2.77 2.25 -16.22
N SER A 42 1.81 1.40 -15.84
CA SER A 42 0.58 1.19 -16.59
C SER A 42 -0.57 0.85 -15.65
N SER A 43 -1.77 1.07 -16.13
CA SER A 43 -2.99 0.70 -15.44
C SER A 43 -3.09 -0.78 -15.10
N LEU A 44 -2.58 -1.65 -15.96
CA LEU A 44 -2.52 -3.09 -15.71
C LEU A 44 -1.58 -3.40 -14.54
N GLN A 45 -0.43 -2.73 -14.47
CA GLN A 45 0.51 -2.88 -13.37
C GLN A 45 -0.07 -2.31 -12.07
N ILE A 46 -0.76 -1.16 -12.11
CA ILE A 46 -1.42 -0.55 -10.95
C ILE A 46 -2.46 -1.52 -10.36
N ASN A 47 -3.28 -2.16 -11.20
CA ASN A 47 -4.22 -3.18 -10.72
C ASN A 47 -3.52 -4.43 -10.14
N ALA A 48 -2.41 -4.85 -10.76
CA ALA A 48 -1.62 -5.97 -10.28
C ALA A 48 -0.96 -5.67 -8.91
N LEU A 49 -0.52 -4.42 -8.70
CA LEU A 49 0.02 -3.93 -7.43
C LEU A 49 -1.03 -3.97 -6.34
N GLU A 50 -2.20 -3.35 -6.57
CA GLU A 50 -3.33 -3.38 -5.63
C GLU A 50 -3.66 -4.82 -5.21
N GLN A 51 -3.85 -5.71 -6.18
CA GLN A 51 -4.22 -7.10 -5.90
C GLN A 51 -3.11 -7.83 -5.13
N ASN A 52 -1.84 -7.60 -5.47
CA ASN A 52 -0.72 -8.26 -4.79
C ASN A 52 -0.58 -7.82 -3.33
N VAL A 53 -0.69 -6.51 -3.07
CA VAL A 53 -0.68 -5.95 -1.71
C VAL A 53 -1.83 -6.51 -0.90
N LYS A 54 -3.03 -6.54 -1.48
CA LYS A 54 -4.24 -7.09 -0.84
C LYS A 54 -4.08 -8.57 -0.50
N GLU A 55 -3.50 -9.37 -1.39
CA GLU A 55 -3.28 -10.79 -1.16
C GLU A 55 -2.23 -11.05 -0.08
N HIS A 56 -1.09 -10.37 -0.13
CA HIS A 56 -0.02 -10.49 0.88
C HIS A 56 -0.52 -10.16 2.28
N LEU A 57 -1.20 -9.03 2.44
CA LEU A 57 -1.71 -8.63 3.74
C LEU A 57 -2.83 -9.56 4.24
N LYS A 58 -3.73 -9.99 3.34
CA LYS A 58 -4.79 -10.94 3.70
C LYS A 58 -4.23 -12.29 4.18
N GLN A 59 -3.17 -12.79 3.56
CA GLN A 59 -2.52 -14.05 3.97
C GLN A 59 -1.88 -13.95 5.36
N ASN A 60 -1.46 -12.74 5.76
CA ASN A 60 -0.90 -12.45 7.08
C ASN A 60 -1.94 -11.94 8.09
N GLY A 61 -3.23 -12.06 7.78
CA GLY A 61 -4.32 -11.73 8.72
C GLY A 61 -4.76 -10.26 8.72
N HIS A 62 -4.18 -9.41 7.87
CA HIS A 62 -4.56 -8.00 7.72
C HIS A 62 -5.62 -7.85 6.62
N ARG A 63 -6.71 -7.15 6.91
CA ARG A 63 -7.78 -6.89 5.93
C ARG A 63 -7.82 -5.41 5.59
N VAL A 64 -8.05 -5.12 4.32
CA VAL A 64 -8.26 -3.76 3.85
C VAL A 64 -9.60 -3.22 4.36
N ASN A 65 -9.59 -2.04 4.95
CA ASN A 65 -10.77 -1.33 5.45
C ASN A 65 -11.55 -0.70 4.29
N GLY A 66 -10.83 -0.08 3.36
CA GLY A 66 -11.40 0.62 2.22
C GLY A 66 -10.40 0.72 1.08
N ILE A 67 -10.92 0.72 -0.15
CA ILE A 67 -10.15 1.00 -1.35
C ILE A 67 -10.84 2.16 -2.06
N GLU A 68 -10.12 3.25 -2.28
CA GLU A 68 -10.59 4.43 -3.00
C GLU A 68 -9.77 4.67 -4.26
N GLY A 69 -10.38 5.34 -5.25
CA GLY A 69 -9.72 5.68 -6.51
C GLY A 69 -10.58 5.37 -7.72
N PRO A 70 -10.99 6.39 -8.51
CA PRO A 70 -11.66 6.15 -9.78
C PRO A 70 -10.60 5.80 -10.84
N SER A 71 -10.69 4.59 -11.36
CA SER A 71 -10.04 4.09 -12.58
C SER A 71 -8.56 4.46 -12.77
N GLN A 72 -7.68 3.52 -12.40
CA GLN A 72 -6.34 3.32 -12.99
C GLN A 72 -5.33 4.49 -12.91
N LYS A 73 -5.69 5.63 -12.31
CA LYS A 73 -4.80 6.78 -12.11
C LYS A 73 -4.18 6.82 -10.72
N TRP A 74 -4.96 6.44 -9.71
CA TRP A 74 -4.52 6.31 -8.33
C TRP A 74 -5.42 5.31 -7.61
N ILE A 75 -4.84 4.64 -6.63
CA ILE A 75 -5.52 3.71 -5.73
C ILE A 75 -5.01 4.07 -4.34
N LEU A 76 -5.93 4.17 -3.39
CA LEU A 76 -5.63 4.33 -1.97
C LEU A 76 -6.17 3.11 -1.23
N MET A 77 -5.33 2.47 -0.43
CA MET A 77 -5.67 1.26 0.30
C MET A 77 -5.52 1.50 1.80
N ASP A 78 -6.64 1.56 2.51
CA ASP A 78 -6.63 1.84 3.94
C ASP A 78 -6.58 0.53 4.75
N TYR A 79 -5.56 0.39 5.62
CA TYR A 79 -5.40 -0.72 6.57
C TYR A 79 -5.48 -0.27 8.04
N GLY A 80 -6.05 0.92 8.30
CA GLY A 80 -6.28 1.49 9.62
C GLY A 80 -5.23 2.53 9.96
N PHE A 81 -4.12 2.08 10.55
CA PHE A 81 -3.02 2.97 10.95
C PHE A 81 -1.97 3.15 9.85
N THR A 82 -2.07 2.40 8.76
CA THR A 82 -1.20 2.47 7.58
C THR A 82 -2.06 2.61 6.33
N VAL A 83 -1.64 3.50 5.43
CA VAL A 83 -2.25 3.74 4.10
C VAL A 83 -1.17 3.69 3.03
#